data_AF-A0AAN6ZKK6-F1
#
_entry.id   AF-A0AAN6ZKK6-F1
#
_cell.length_a   1.000
_cell.length_b   1.000
_cell.length_c   1.000
_cell.angle_alpha   90.00
_cell.angle_beta   90.00
_cell.angle_gamma   90.00
#
_symmetry.space_group_name_H-M   'P 1'
#
loop_
_entity.id
_entity.type
_entity.pdbx_description
1 polymer ?
#
loop_
_entity_poly.entity_id
_entity_poly.type
_entity_poly.pdbx_seq_one_letter_code
_entity_poly.pdbx_strand_id
1 'polypeptide(L)'
;MGIPAAFRWLSTKYPKIISPVVEENPTELEDGTVVPVDTTRPNPNGEEFDNLYLDMNGIVHPCSHPEDRPAPKDEEEMMIEIFKYTERVVNMVRPRKLLMIAVEQMLAAGRLAAPGPRLPA
;
A
#
# COMPACT_ATOMS: atom_id res chain seq x y z
N MET A 1 -18.87 6.15 -9.98
CA MET A 1 -18.35 7.17 -9.03
C MET A 1 -16.85 6.93 -8.92
N GLY A 2 -15.99 7.94 -9.10
CA GLY A 2 -14.54 7.75 -8.95
C GLY A 2 -14.11 7.63 -7.48
N ILE A 3 -12.92 7.08 -7.23
CA ILE A 3 -12.34 6.92 -5.87
C ILE A 3 -12.42 8.22 -5.05
N PRO A 4 -12.08 9.42 -5.60
CA PRO A 4 -12.15 10.66 -4.81
C PRO A 4 -13.56 11.05 -4.35
N ALA A 5 -14.59 10.75 -5.16
CA ALA A 5 -15.97 11.06 -4.81
C ALA A 5 -16.50 10.12 -3.71
N ALA A 6 -16.14 8.83 -3.78
CA ALA A 6 -16.48 7.86 -2.76
C ALA A 6 -15.78 8.17 -1.43
N PHE A 7 -14.49 8.48 -1.48
CA PHE A 7 -13.71 8.87 -0.29
C PHE A 7 -14.29 10.12 0.38
N ARG A 8 -14.61 11.17 -0.39
CA ARG A 8 -15.24 12.39 0.14
C ARG A 8 -16.59 12.10 0.80
N TRP A 9 -17.40 11.24 0.20
CA TRP A 9 -18.70 10.88 0.76
C TRP A 9 -18.56 10.13 2.08
N LEU A 10 -17.63 9.16 2.14
CA LEU A 10 -17.35 8.39 3.35
C LEU A 10 -16.79 9.27 4.46
N SER A 11 -15.82 10.14 4.16
CA SER A 11 -15.21 11.04 5.13
C SER A 11 -16.20 12.04 5.73
N THR A 12 -17.12 12.55 4.89
CA THR A 12 -18.18 13.47 5.35
C THR A 12 -19.20 12.74 6.23
N LYS A 13 -19.57 11.51 5.87
CA LYS A 13 -20.61 10.75 6.58
C LYS A 13 -20.12 10.13 7.88
N TYR A 14 -18.87 9.65 7.92
CA TYR A 14 -18.28 8.98 9.07
C TYR A 14 -16.88 9.55 9.37
N PRO A 15 -16.78 10.73 9.99
CA PRO A 15 -15.49 11.41 10.14
C PRO A 15 -14.46 10.64 10.99
N LYS A 16 -14.92 9.70 11.83
CA LYS A 16 -14.05 8.89 12.70
C LYS A 16 -13.33 7.73 12.01
N ILE A 17 -13.64 7.43 10.74
CA ILE A 17 -13.01 6.29 10.03
C ILE A 17 -11.63 6.65 9.47
N ILE A 18 -11.26 7.93 9.47
CA ILE A 18 -9.97 8.41 8.96
C ILE A 18 -9.14 8.84 10.15
N SER A 19 -7.98 8.22 10.29
CA SER A 19 -6.93 8.63 11.22
C SER A 19 -5.65 8.91 10.42
N PRO A 20 -4.88 9.96 10.77
CA PRO A 20 -3.52 10.07 10.26
C PRO A 20 -2.69 8.86 10.75
N VAL A 21 -1.75 8.43 9.92
CA VAL A 21 -0.78 7.39 10.28
C VAL A 21 0.45 8.08 10.86
N VAL A 22 0.94 7.55 11.99
CA VAL A 22 2.20 7.98 12.61
C VAL A 22 3.32 7.10 12.06
N GLU A 23 4.33 7.74 11.46
CA GLU A 23 5.48 7.10 10.85
C GLU A 23 6.75 7.41 11.66
N GLU A 24 7.59 6.40 11.89
CA GLU A 24 8.96 6.59 12.38
C GLU A 24 9.92 6.64 11.19
N ASN A 25 10.90 7.55 11.24
CA ASN A 25 11.91 7.68 10.19
C ASN A 25 13.25 7.09 10.65
N PRO A 26 14.08 6.57 9.73
CA PRO A 26 15.46 6.19 10.04
C PRO A 26 16.22 7.35 10.67
N THR A 27 17.06 7.05 11.65
CA THR A 27 17.87 8.07 12.35
C THR A 27 19.29 8.05 11.80
N GLU A 28 19.77 9.19 11.33
CA GLU A 28 21.18 9.37 10.95
C GLU A 28 21.98 9.79 12.18
N LEU A 29 23.04 9.03 12.50
CA LEU A 29 23.97 9.34 13.58
C LEU A 29 25.06 10.30 13.10
N GLU A 30 25.76 10.94 14.04
CA GLU A 30 26.83 11.92 13.75
C GLU A 30 28.01 11.32 12.97
N ASP A 31 28.16 9.99 12.99
CA ASP A 31 29.19 9.25 12.26
C ASP A 31 28.77 8.89 10.81
N GLY A 32 27.57 9.29 10.37
CA GLY A 32 27.00 8.97 9.06
C GLY A 32 26.34 7.58 8.99
N THR A 33 26.25 6.85 10.09
CA THR A 33 25.55 5.56 10.13
C THR A 33 24.03 5.79 10.16
N VAL A 34 23.30 5.15 9.25
CA VAL A 34 21.82 5.18 9.23
C VAL A 34 21.27 4.01 10.03
N VAL A 35 20.57 4.31 11.12
CA VAL A 35 19.89 3.31 11.93
C VAL A 35 18.47 3.11 11.37
N PRO A 36 18.11 1.90 10.90
CA PRO A 36 16.79 1.63 10.35
C PRO A 36 15.73 1.65 11.45
N VAL A 37 14.47 1.80 11.04
CA VAL A 37 13.32 1.77 11.96
C VAL A 37 13.20 0.39 12.59
N ASP A 38 13.26 0.33 13.92
CA ASP A 38 13.03 -0.91 14.66
C ASP A 38 11.53 -1.23 14.72
N THR A 39 11.09 -2.10 13.81
CA THR A 39 9.71 -2.57 13.69
C THR A 39 9.33 -3.62 14.73
N THR A 40 10.27 -4.11 15.55
CA THR A 40 9.97 -5.06 16.63
C THR A 40 9.29 -4.38 17.82
N ARG A 41 9.46 -3.06 17.96
CA ARG A 41 8.82 -2.25 19.00
C ARG A 41 7.31 -2.12 18.76
N PRO A 42 6.54 -1.78 19.82
CA PRO A 42 5.10 -1.50 19.68
C PRO A 42 4.81 -0.48 18.58
N ASN A 43 3.69 -0.64 17.87
CA ASN A 43 3.31 0.25 16.79
C ASN A 43 3.03 1.67 17.33
N PRO A 44 3.63 2.74 16.75
CA PRO A 44 3.43 4.12 17.20
C PRO A 44 1.99 4.62 17.06
N ASN A 45 1.16 3.95 16.25
CA ASN A 45 -0.26 4.26 16.10
C ASN A 45 -1.11 3.76 17.29
N GLY A 46 -0.52 3.02 18.24
CA GLY A 46 -1.22 2.48 19.41
C GLY A 46 -2.06 1.23 19.14
N GLU A 47 -2.08 0.76 17.89
CA GLU A 47 -2.77 -0.46 17.46
C GLU A 47 -1.79 -1.44 16.82
N GLU A 48 -1.90 -2.70 17.20
CA GLU A 48 -1.09 -3.79 16.63
C GLU A 48 -1.88 -4.50 15.52
N PHE A 49 -1.20 -4.81 14.43
CA PHE A 49 -1.78 -5.50 13.29
C PHE A 49 -1.18 -6.89 13.14
N ASP A 50 -2.03 -7.90 13.03
CA ASP A 50 -1.57 -9.27 12.81
C ASP A 50 -1.20 -9.50 11.34
N ASN A 51 -2.07 -9.08 10.43
CA ASN A 51 -2.01 -9.42 9.01
C ASN A 51 -2.03 -8.13 8.17
N LEU A 52 -1.08 -8.02 7.23
CA LEU A 52 -1.02 -6.98 6.22
C LEU A 52 -1.19 -7.61 4.84
N TYR A 53 -2.14 -7.11 4.06
CA TYR A 53 -2.40 -7.51 2.68
C TYR A 53 -2.02 -6.36 1.76
N LEU A 54 -1.04 -6.59 0.90
CA LEU A 54 -0.57 -5.61 -0.07
C LEU A 54 -1.07 -5.98 -1.47
N ASP A 55 -1.80 -5.06 -2.09
CA ASP A 55 -2.11 -5.10 -3.52
C ASP A 55 -0.99 -4.39 -4.27
N MET A 56 -0.18 -5.16 -5.02
CA MET A 56 0.97 -4.62 -5.73
C MET A 56 0.58 -3.69 -6.87
N ASN A 57 -0.64 -3.76 -7.41
CA ASN A 57 -1.07 -2.81 -8.43
C ASN A 57 -1.09 -1.39 -7.88
N GLY A 58 -1.51 -1.23 -6.61
CA GLY A 58 -1.52 0.04 -5.90
C GLY A 58 -0.13 0.61 -5.61
N ILE A 59 0.93 -0.19 -5.69
CA ILE A 59 2.32 0.21 -5.45
C ILE A 59 3.08 0.40 -6.78
N VAL A 60 2.98 -0.57 -7.69
CA VAL A 60 3.71 -0.57 -8.97
C VAL A 60 3.26 0.60 -9.85
N HIS A 61 1.97 0.94 -9.89
CA HIS A 61 1.49 2.03 -10.73
C HIS A 61 2.09 3.40 -10.33
N PRO A 62 2.03 3.84 -9.05
CA PRO A 62 2.72 5.06 -8.62
C PRO A 62 4.25 5.01 -8.75
N CYS A 63 4.89 3.84 -8.59
CA CYS A 63 6.34 3.71 -8.72
C CYS A 63 6.84 3.78 -10.17
N SER A 64 6.03 3.33 -11.13
CA SER A 64 6.37 3.37 -12.57
C SER A 64 6.03 4.72 -13.22
N HIS A 65 4.96 5.38 -12.76
CA HIS A 65 4.49 6.65 -13.30
C HIS A 65 4.21 7.65 -12.18
N PRO A 66 5.24 8.10 -11.45
CA PRO A 66 5.06 9.07 -10.37
C PRO A 66 4.61 10.43 -10.91
N GLU A 67 3.70 11.10 -10.18
CA GLU A 67 3.19 12.43 -10.57
C GLU A 67 4.17 13.56 -10.22
N ASP A 68 4.98 13.38 -9.17
CA ASP A 68 5.82 14.45 -8.57
C ASP A 68 7.31 14.38 -8.95
N ARG A 69 7.74 13.34 -9.68
CA ARG A 69 9.15 13.10 -10.02
C ARG A 69 9.26 12.40 -11.39
N PRO A 70 10.43 12.38 -12.05
CA PRO A 70 10.59 11.63 -13.29
C PRO A 70 10.34 10.13 -13.08
N ALA A 71 9.84 9.48 -14.13
CA ALA A 71 9.70 8.03 -14.17
C ALA A 71 11.08 7.35 -14.06
N PRO A 72 11.16 6.17 -13.42
CA PRO A 72 12.40 5.39 -13.36
C PRO A 72 12.92 5.08 -14.77
N LYS A 73 14.24 5.09 -14.93
CA LYS A 73 14.89 4.94 -16.23
C LYS A 73 14.91 3.49 -16.71
N ASP A 74 14.96 2.55 -15.77
CA ASP A 74 15.04 1.13 -16.02
C ASP A 74 14.27 0.34 -14.95
N GLU A 75 14.20 -0.98 -15.17
CA GLU A 75 13.51 -1.90 -14.26
C GLU A 75 14.17 -1.97 -12.88
N GLU A 76 15.49 -1.76 -12.79
CA GLU A 76 16.22 -1.83 -11.52
C GLU A 76 15.86 -0.66 -10.61
N GLU A 77 15.85 0.57 -11.16
CA GLU A 77 15.41 1.77 -10.46
C GLU A 77 13.92 1.65 -10.04
N MET A 78 13.08 1.11 -10.92
CA MET A 78 11.67 0.86 -10.61
C MET A 78 11.51 -0.13 -9.45
N MET A 79 12.26 -1.22 -9.45
CA MET A 79 12.22 -2.22 -8.37
C MET A 79 12.69 -1.63 -7.04
N ILE A 80 13.75 -0.81 -7.03
CA ILE A 80 14.20 -0.09 -5.84
C ILE A 80 13.10 0.81 -5.28
N GLU A 81 12.38 1.53 -6.14
CA GLU A 81 11.28 2.39 -5.70
C GLU A 81 10.08 1.60 -5.16
N ILE A 82 9.77 0.44 -5.77
CA ILE A 82 8.76 -0.49 -5.24
C ILE A 82 9.18 -1.01 -3.86
N PHE A 83 10.45 -1.37 -3.68
CA PHE A 83 10.97 -1.84 -2.40
C PHE A 83 10.88 -0.76 -1.32
N LYS A 84 11.32 0.48 -1.60
CA LYS A 84 11.21 1.61 -0.67
C LYS A 84 9.76 1.87 -0.25
N TYR A 85 8.83 1.85 -1.22
CA TYR A 85 7.41 2.08 -0.93
C TYR A 85 6.83 0.96 -0.07
N THR A 86 7.14 -0.29 -0.41
CA THR A 86 6.69 -1.47 0.35
C THR A 86 7.25 -1.45 1.77
N GLU A 87 8.54 -1.15 1.93
CA GLU A 87 9.20 -1.04 3.23
C GLU A 87 8.55 0.05 4.10
N ARG A 88 8.28 1.23 3.53
CA ARG A 88 7.55 2.29 4.23
C ARG A 88 6.19 1.81 4.74
N VAL A 89 5.40 1.11 3.91
CA VAL A 89 4.09 0.58 4.32
C VAL A 89 4.22 -0.46 5.44
N VAL A 90 5.18 -1.37 5.33
CA VAL A 90 5.43 -2.40 6.36
C VAL A 90 5.88 -1.75 7.67
N ASN A 91 6.72 -0.70 7.62
CA ASN A 91 7.20 0.02 8.81
C ASN A 91 6.08 0.77 9.56
N MET A 92 5.08 1.26 8.82
CA MET A 92 3.88 1.90 9.38
C MET A 92 2.95 0.89 10.07
N VAL A 93 2.71 -0.27 9.45
CA VAL A 93 1.70 -1.23 9.92
C VAL A 93 2.27 -2.23 10.93
N ARG A 94 3.53 -2.65 10.76
CA ARG A 94 4.23 -3.65 11.62
C ARG A 94 3.44 -4.96 11.79
N PRO A 95 3.15 -5.71 10.71
CA PRO A 95 2.39 -6.96 10.80
C PRO A 95 3.12 -8.00 11.67
N ARG A 96 2.41 -8.60 12.63
CA ARG A 96 2.99 -9.55 13.61
C ARG A 96 2.92 -11.02 13.19
N LYS A 97 2.08 -11.37 12.22
CA LYS A 97 1.85 -12.76 11.81
C LYS A 97 2.00 -12.97 10.32
N LEU A 98 1.36 -12.14 9.49
CA LEU A 98 1.29 -12.36 8.05
C LEU A 98 1.54 -11.08 7.26
N LEU A 99 2.47 -11.17 6.31
CA LEU A 99 2.55 -10.25 5.18
C LEU A 99 2.17 -11.02 3.93
N MET A 100 1.03 -10.68 3.33
CA MET A 100 0.55 -11.25 2.08
C MET A 100 0.71 -10.23 0.96
N ILE A 101 1.45 -10.58 -0.08
CA ILE A 101 1.67 -9.72 -1.25
C ILE A 101 0.91 -10.33 -2.42
N ALA A 102 -0.11 -9.62 -2.90
CA ALA A 102 -0.90 -9.99 -4.05
C ALA A 102 -0.38 -9.24 -5.28
N VAL A 103 0.18 -10.00 -6.23
CA VAL A 103 0.53 -9.50 -7.56
C VAL A 103 -0.58 -9.94 -8.51
N GLU A 104 -1.30 -8.98 -9.11
CA GLU A 104 -2.27 -9.34 -10.13
C GLU A 104 -1.54 -9.85 -11.37
N GLN A 105 -1.84 -11.08 -11.74
CA GLN A 105 -1.55 -11.57 -13.08
C GLN A 105 -2.64 -11.04 -14.00
N MET A 106 -2.27 -10.43 -15.12
CA MET A 106 -3.22 -9.91 -16.10
C MET A 106 -4.22 -11.01 -16.49
N LEU A 107 -5.45 -10.92 -15.97
CA LEU A 107 -6.56 -11.73 -16.42
C LEU A 107 -6.94 -11.22 -17.81
N ALA A 108 -6.60 -12.01 -18.84
CA ALA A 108 -7.08 -11.78 -20.19
C ALA A 108 -8.59 -11.49 -20.14
N ALA A 109 -8.99 -10.36 -20.70
CA ALA A 109 -10.36 -9.87 -20.73
C ALA A 109 -11.28 -10.92 -21.38
N GLY A 110 -11.80 -11.84 -20.57
CA GLY A 110 -12.57 -12.97 -21.10
C GLY A 110 -13.33 -13.79 -20.05
N ARG A 111 -13.26 -13.48 -18.75
CA ARG A 111 -13.91 -14.34 -17.73
C ARG A 111 -14.75 -13.66 -16.65
N LEU A 112 -15.18 -12.41 -16.87
CA LEU A 112 -16.24 -11.79 -16.05
C LEU A 112 -17.44 -11.40 -16.91
N ALA A 113 -17.98 -12.38 -17.63
CA ALA A 113 -19.40 -12.43 -17.93
C ALA A 113 -19.88 -13.82 -17.53
N ALA A 114 -20.04 -14.07 -16.23
CA ALA A 114 -20.90 -15.16 -15.80
C ALA A 114 -22.32 -14.77 -16.23
N PRO A 115 -22.97 -15.48 -17.16
CA PRO A 115 -24.37 -15.21 -17.45
C PRO A 115 -25.15 -15.56 -16.18
N GLY A 116 -25.75 -14.54 -15.55
CA GLY A 116 -26.67 -14.77 -14.44
C GLY A 116 -27.76 -15.77 -14.85
N PRO A 117 -28.27 -16.60 -13.93
CA PRO A 117 -29.30 -17.57 -14.26
C PRO A 117 -30.53 -16.82 -14.80
N ARG A 118 -30.88 -17.07 -16.07
CA ARG A 118 -32.17 -16.66 -16.62
C ARG A 118 -33.25 -17.39 -15.82
N LEU A 119 -34.02 -16.65 -15.03
CA LEU A 119 -35.26 -17.15 -14.46
C LEU A 119 -36.18 -17.59 -15.60
N PRO A 120 -36.78 -18.80 -15.56
CA PRO A 120 -37.79 -19.19 -16.53
C PRO A 120 -39.05 -18.33 -16.34
N ALA A 121 -39.67 -17.98 -17.48
CA ALA A 121 -40.89 -17.19 -17.59
C ALA A 121 -42.12 -17.93 -17.03
#